data_AF-A1TZG4-F1
#
_entry.id   AF-A1TZG4-F1
#
_cell.length_a   1.000
_cell.length_b   1.000
_cell.length_c   1.000
_cell.angle_alpha   90.00
_cell.angle_beta   90.00
_cell.angle_gamma   90.00
#
_symmetry.space_group_name_H-M   'P 1'
#
loop_
_entity.id
_entity.type
_entity.pdbx_description
1 polymer ?
#
loop_
_entity_poly.entity_id
_entity_poly.type
_entity_poly.pdbx_seq_one_letter_code
_entity_poly.pdbx_strand_id
1 'polypeptide(L)'
;MAATVWHEAAPAPTGYAAHRHKHSPKIPEFTVSLPRFLDIEYCQTDDALFPTAIAWSLADGQMKTVVIAPEDVWLPEDGDLGDVDLLYLEEQGVPLLELARELHEDLPDQTVYVDGLDPDEILIDLIFSAVRQEAPFEIAPISELITGLNSEALEDRRRQLLFDEGLEPQLPENGVYSLLLLAREEGYLED
;
A
#
# COMPACT_ATOMS: atom_id res chain seq x y z
N MET A 1 47.92 -11.76 -55.50
CA MET A 1 48.11 -12.56 -54.28
C MET A 1 47.90 -14.03 -54.64
N ALA A 2 48.75 -14.89 -54.08
CA ALA A 2 48.71 -16.37 -54.12
C ALA A 2 47.38 -16.91 -53.54
N ALA A 3 46.95 -18.18 -53.61
CA ALA A 3 47.48 -19.48 -54.04
C ALA A 3 46.30 -20.49 -54.11
N THR A 4 46.41 -21.57 -54.91
CA THR A 4 46.33 -23.02 -54.55
C THR A 4 45.18 -23.51 -53.62
N VAL A 5 44.50 -24.68 -53.70
CA VAL A 5 44.18 -25.76 -54.67
C VAL A 5 43.39 -26.86 -53.88
N TRP A 6 42.40 -27.51 -54.53
CA TRP A 6 41.75 -28.85 -54.35
C TRP A 6 41.41 -29.47 -52.97
N HIS A 7 40.14 -29.93 -52.78
CA HIS A 7 39.73 -31.36 -52.88
C HIS A 7 38.18 -31.56 -52.83
N GLU A 8 37.73 -32.59 -53.57
CA GLU A 8 36.35 -33.12 -53.67
C GLU A 8 35.75 -33.60 -52.34
N ALA A 9 34.41 -33.58 -52.26
CA ALA A 9 33.63 -34.71 -51.72
C ALA A 9 32.20 -34.71 -52.27
N ALA A 10 31.74 -35.91 -52.62
CA ALA A 10 30.50 -36.29 -53.29
C ALA A 10 29.21 -36.09 -52.44
N PRO A 11 28.00 -36.29 -53.00
CA PRO A 11 26.73 -35.83 -52.44
C PRO A 11 26.00 -36.91 -51.61
N ALA A 12 25.13 -36.50 -50.68
CA ALA A 12 24.10 -37.36 -50.08
C ALA A 12 23.05 -36.50 -49.31
N PRO A 13 21.88 -37.05 -48.94
CA PRO A 13 20.62 -36.50 -49.43
C PRO A 13 19.73 -35.87 -48.35
N THR A 14 18.70 -35.20 -48.86
CA THR A 14 17.35 -34.97 -48.34
C THR A 14 16.96 -35.68 -47.03
N GLY A 15 16.35 -34.89 -46.14
CA GLY A 15 15.26 -35.37 -45.30
C GLY A 15 15.32 -34.86 -43.86
N TYR A 16 14.60 -33.77 -43.59
CA TYR A 16 13.50 -33.69 -42.63
C TYR A 16 13.31 -32.22 -42.25
N ALA A 17 12.26 -31.61 -42.80
CA ALA A 17 11.70 -30.38 -42.27
C ALA A 17 11.13 -30.69 -40.88
N ALA A 18 11.74 -30.13 -39.84
CA ALA A 18 11.13 -30.01 -38.53
C ALA A 18 10.81 -28.53 -38.32
N HIS A 19 9.52 -28.20 -38.38
CA HIS A 19 8.98 -26.91 -37.96
C HIS A 19 9.37 -26.66 -36.50
N ARG A 20 10.40 -25.84 -36.28
CA ARG A 20 10.64 -25.25 -34.96
C ARG A 20 9.68 -24.07 -34.79
N HIS A 21 8.55 -24.32 -34.12
CA HIS A 21 7.88 -23.24 -33.40
C HIS A 21 8.87 -22.73 -32.36
N LYS A 22 9.47 -21.56 -32.61
CA LYS A 22 10.17 -20.79 -31.59
C LYS A 22 9.10 -20.23 -30.65
N HIS A 23 8.65 -21.03 -29.69
CA HIS A 23 8.12 -20.46 -28.46
C HIS A 23 9.32 -19.95 -27.68
N SER A 24 9.66 -18.68 -27.89
CA SER A 24 10.46 -17.96 -26.90
C SER A 24 9.68 -18.00 -25.60
N PRO A 25 10.26 -18.49 -24.49
CA PRO A 25 9.60 -18.34 -23.19
C PRO A 25 9.43 -16.84 -22.94
N LYS A 26 8.19 -16.39 -22.70
CA LYS A 26 7.97 -15.08 -22.08
C LYS A 26 8.56 -15.20 -20.69
N ILE A 27 9.69 -14.54 -20.45
CA ILE A 27 10.17 -14.31 -19.09
C ILE A 27 9.06 -13.48 -18.43
N PRO A 28 8.47 -13.92 -17.31
CA PRO A 28 7.57 -13.06 -16.58
C PRO A 28 8.36 -11.81 -16.17
N GLU A 29 7.91 -10.64 -16.63
CA GLU A 29 8.30 -9.38 -15.99
C GLU A 29 7.77 -9.47 -14.56
N PHE A 30 8.65 -9.77 -13.62
CA PHE A 30 8.38 -9.47 -12.22
C PHE A 30 8.47 -7.96 -12.09
N THR A 31 7.35 -7.26 -12.28
CA THR A 31 7.23 -5.90 -11.78
C THR A 31 7.34 -6.01 -10.26
N VAL A 32 8.42 -5.49 -9.68
CA VAL A 32 8.57 -5.41 -8.23
C VAL A 32 7.44 -4.53 -7.72
N SER A 33 6.42 -5.13 -7.11
CA SER A 33 5.33 -4.39 -6.49
C SER A 33 5.81 -3.86 -5.15
N LEU A 34 5.63 -2.57 -4.90
CA LEU A 34 6.00 -1.99 -3.62
C LEU A 34 5.19 -2.62 -2.48
N PRO A 35 5.71 -2.62 -1.24
CA PRO A 35 4.88 -2.86 -0.06
C PRO A 35 3.73 -1.86 0.02
N ARG A 36 2.66 -2.24 0.72
CA ARG A 36 1.45 -1.44 0.86
C ARG A 36 1.44 -0.81 2.22
N PHE A 37 1.09 0.46 2.27
CA PHE A 37 1.05 1.23 3.49
C PHE A 37 -0.32 1.86 3.66
N LEU A 38 -0.74 2.04 4.90
CA LEU A 38 -1.98 2.69 5.28
C LEU A 38 -1.76 3.48 6.56
N ASP A 39 -2.54 4.54 6.71
CA ASP A 39 -2.58 5.41 7.89
C ASP A 39 -4.00 5.94 8.06
N ILE A 40 -4.51 5.98 9.29
CA ILE A 40 -5.88 6.40 9.60
C ILE A 40 -5.85 7.48 10.67
N GLU A 41 -6.40 8.65 10.34
CA GLU A 41 -6.73 9.66 11.34
C GLU A 41 -8.06 9.31 12.00
N TYR A 42 -8.19 9.62 13.29
CA TYR A 42 -9.36 9.25 14.08
C TYR A 42 -9.78 10.34 15.06
N CYS A 43 -11.07 10.31 15.41
CA CYS A 43 -11.60 10.99 16.57
C CYS A 43 -11.48 10.04 17.76
N GLN A 44 -10.94 10.52 18.87
CA GLN A 44 -10.98 9.81 20.15
C GLN A 44 -11.41 10.76 21.26
N THR A 45 -12.46 10.36 21.96
CA THR A 45 -12.91 10.97 23.21
C THR A 45 -13.02 9.87 24.28
N ASP A 46 -13.45 10.23 25.49
CA ASP A 46 -13.69 9.22 26.54
C ASP A 46 -14.83 8.24 26.14
N ASP A 47 -15.75 8.66 25.27
CA ASP A 47 -16.97 7.92 24.91
C ASP A 47 -17.03 7.49 23.43
N ALA A 48 -16.09 7.92 22.58
CA ALA A 48 -16.08 7.61 21.15
C ALA A 48 -14.68 7.31 20.60
N LEU A 49 -14.62 6.39 19.63
CA LEU A 49 -13.45 6.12 18.79
C LEU A 49 -13.95 5.81 17.37
N PHE A 50 -13.61 6.64 16.40
CA PHE A 50 -13.99 6.40 15.00
C PHE A 50 -13.03 7.05 14.00
N PRO A 51 -12.89 6.49 12.79
CA PRO A 51 -11.99 7.03 11.78
C PRO A 51 -12.56 8.30 11.12
N THR A 52 -11.71 9.26 10.83
CA THR A 52 -12.07 10.56 10.24
C THR A 52 -11.44 10.76 8.86
N ALA A 53 -10.27 10.18 8.60
CA ALA A 53 -9.65 10.13 7.30
C ALA A 53 -8.73 8.90 7.18
N ILE A 54 -8.49 8.45 5.95
CA ILE A 54 -7.63 7.30 5.65
C ILE A 54 -6.85 7.55 4.38
N ALA A 55 -5.59 7.14 4.38
CA ALA A 55 -4.78 7.08 3.17
C ALA A 55 -4.17 5.69 2.99
N TRP A 56 -3.90 5.32 1.74
CA TRP A 56 -3.20 4.08 1.42
C TRP A 56 -2.35 4.20 0.15
N SER A 57 -1.29 3.41 0.07
CA SER A 57 -0.43 3.33 -1.12
C SER A 57 -0.83 2.21 -2.08
N LEU A 58 -0.53 2.41 -3.37
CA LEU A 58 -0.74 1.46 -4.47
C LEU A 58 0.58 0.79 -4.90
N ALA A 59 0.48 -0.14 -5.86
CA ALA A 59 1.61 -0.93 -6.40
C ALA A 59 2.78 -0.12 -6.95
N ASP A 60 2.47 1.07 -7.45
CA ASP A 60 3.40 2.00 -8.06
C ASP A 60 3.80 3.14 -7.12
N GLY A 61 3.36 3.10 -5.86
CA GLY A 61 3.66 4.11 -4.84
C GLY A 61 2.78 5.36 -4.93
N GLN A 62 1.83 5.41 -5.87
CA GLN A 62 0.75 6.40 -5.79
C GLN A 62 -0.04 6.19 -4.51
N MET A 63 -0.65 7.27 -3.99
CA MET A 63 -1.46 7.22 -2.79
C MET A 63 -2.87 7.70 -3.11
N LYS A 64 -3.85 7.10 -2.43
CA LYS A 64 -5.21 7.63 -2.32
C LYS A 64 -5.42 8.09 -0.88
N THR A 65 -6.23 9.12 -0.71
CA THR A 65 -6.64 9.67 0.58
C THR A 65 -8.11 10.03 0.50
N VAL A 66 -8.88 9.72 1.55
CA VAL A 66 -10.28 10.14 1.66
C VAL A 66 -10.59 10.57 3.09
N VAL A 67 -11.46 11.57 3.20
CA VAL A 67 -12.18 11.89 4.43
C VAL A 67 -13.31 10.87 4.58
N ILE A 68 -13.61 10.45 5.81
CA ILE A 68 -14.61 9.44 6.11
C ILE A 68 -15.84 10.12 6.71
N ALA A 69 -17.02 9.82 6.15
CA ALA A 69 -18.27 10.17 6.80
C ALA A 69 -18.53 9.20 7.97
N PRO A 70 -18.68 9.69 9.21
CA PRO A 70 -18.90 8.82 10.36
C PRO A 70 -20.31 8.22 10.34
N GLU A 71 -20.47 7.02 10.92
CA GLU A 71 -21.79 6.47 11.20
C GLU A 71 -22.38 7.12 12.46
N ASP A 72 -23.69 7.37 12.45
CA ASP A 72 -24.42 7.98 13.58
C ASP A 72 -24.18 7.24 14.91
N VAL A 73 -24.00 5.91 14.86
CA VAL A 73 -23.81 5.07 16.04
C VAL A 73 -22.44 5.22 16.69
N TRP A 74 -21.47 5.83 15.99
CA TRP A 74 -20.14 6.09 16.52
C TRP A 74 -20.04 7.43 17.26
N LEU A 75 -21.02 8.32 17.04
CA LEU A 75 -21.01 9.65 17.62
C LEU A 75 -21.41 9.59 19.10
N PRO A 76 -20.75 10.38 19.96
CA PRO A 76 -21.08 10.42 21.39
C PRO A 76 -22.45 11.04 21.61
N GLU A 77 -23.17 10.58 22.64
CA GLU A 77 -24.53 11.03 22.93
C GLU A 77 -24.62 12.53 23.28
N ASP A 78 -23.55 13.09 23.86
CA ASP A 78 -23.47 14.49 24.24
C ASP A 78 -22.98 15.41 23.10
N GLY A 79 -22.53 14.82 21.98
CA GLY A 79 -22.02 15.52 20.81
C GLY A 79 -20.63 16.15 21.00
N ASP A 80 -19.90 15.85 22.08
CA ASP A 80 -18.55 16.36 22.28
C ASP A 80 -17.53 15.54 21.47
N LEU A 81 -16.97 16.15 20.43
CA LEU A 81 -15.99 15.56 19.53
C LEU A 81 -14.60 16.21 19.66
N GLY A 82 -14.39 17.02 20.70
CA GLY A 82 -13.17 17.80 20.86
C GLY A 82 -12.94 18.77 19.69
N ASP A 83 -11.80 18.65 19.03
CA ASP A 83 -11.39 19.52 17.91
C ASP A 83 -11.91 19.04 16.54
N VAL A 84 -12.65 17.92 16.48
CA VAL A 84 -13.16 17.36 15.21
C VAL A 84 -14.35 18.16 14.69
N ASP A 85 -14.26 18.62 13.44
CA ASP A 85 -15.34 19.30 12.73
C ASP A 85 -16.28 18.28 12.08
N LEU A 86 -17.35 17.91 12.79
CA LEU A 86 -18.34 16.94 12.29
C LEU A 86 -19.00 17.39 10.98
N LEU A 87 -19.27 18.70 10.83
CA LEU A 87 -19.91 19.21 9.62
C LEU A 87 -18.99 18.99 8.41
N TYR A 88 -17.69 19.22 8.58
CA TYR A 88 -16.71 18.91 7.53
C TYR A 88 -16.72 17.43 7.16
N LEU A 89 -16.76 16.52 8.14
CA LEU A 89 -16.81 15.07 7.88
C LEU A 89 -18.11 14.65 7.18
N GLU A 90 -19.25 15.22 7.57
CA GLU A 90 -20.55 14.94 6.92
C GLU A 90 -20.63 15.48 5.49
N GLU A 91 -20.03 16.65 5.23
CA GLU A 91 -20.09 17.30 3.92
C GLU A 91 -19.03 16.79 2.93
N GLN A 92 -17.84 16.43 3.41
CA GLN A 92 -16.71 16.01 2.56
C GLN A 92 -16.42 14.51 2.62
N GLY A 93 -16.96 13.81 3.61
CA GLY A 93 -16.70 12.40 3.84
C GLY A 93 -17.27 11.49 2.77
N VAL A 94 -16.48 10.47 2.42
CA VAL A 94 -16.90 9.38 1.54
C VAL A 94 -17.73 8.37 2.36
N PRO A 95 -18.86 7.87 1.82
CA PRO A 95 -19.63 6.82 2.47
C PRO A 95 -18.82 5.53 2.64
N LEU A 96 -18.95 4.85 3.78
CA LEU A 96 -18.16 3.65 4.10
C LEU A 96 -18.30 2.53 3.07
N LEU A 97 -19.47 2.38 2.43
CA LEU A 97 -19.67 1.37 1.40
C LEU A 97 -18.82 1.65 0.15
N GLU A 98 -18.59 2.92 -0.18
CA GLU A 98 -17.74 3.31 -1.30
C GLU A 98 -16.26 3.13 -0.94
N LEU A 99 -15.86 3.55 0.25
CA LEU A 99 -14.51 3.30 0.78
C LEU A 99 -14.19 1.80 0.80
N ALA A 100 -15.07 0.97 1.37
CA ALA A 100 -14.85 -0.47 1.46
C ALA A 100 -14.70 -1.12 0.08
N ARG A 101 -15.42 -0.63 -0.94
CA ARG A 101 -15.28 -1.12 -2.32
C ARG A 101 -13.93 -0.75 -2.92
N GLU A 102 -13.50 0.51 -2.76
CA GLU A 102 -12.18 0.94 -3.25
C GLU A 102 -11.05 0.14 -2.58
N LEU A 103 -11.13 -0.08 -1.26
CA LEU A 103 -10.13 -0.90 -0.55
C LEU A 103 -10.12 -2.37 -1.03
N HIS A 104 -11.27 -2.94 -1.38
CA HIS A 104 -11.34 -4.28 -2.01
C HIS A 104 -10.73 -4.32 -3.42
N GLU A 105 -10.83 -3.23 -4.17
CA GLU A 105 -10.26 -3.14 -5.51
C GLU A 105 -8.75 -2.93 -5.47
N ASP A 106 -8.27 -2.10 -4.54
CA ASP A 106 -6.87 -1.70 -4.46
C ASP A 106 -5.99 -2.64 -3.64
N LEU A 107 -6.54 -3.25 -2.59
CA LEU A 107 -5.78 -3.98 -1.58
C LEU A 107 -6.20 -5.46 -1.36
N PRO A 108 -6.54 -6.26 -2.39
CA PRO A 108 -6.99 -7.64 -2.17
C PRO A 108 -5.85 -8.61 -1.79
N ASP A 109 -6.11 -9.46 -0.79
CA ASP A 109 -5.33 -10.63 -0.38
C ASP A 109 -3.85 -10.34 -0.07
N GLN A 110 -3.57 -9.22 0.61
CA GLN A 110 -2.20 -8.77 0.90
C GLN A 110 -2.05 -8.29 2.34
N THR A 111 -0.80 -8.19 2.80
CA THR A 111 -0.45 -7.48 4.05
C THR A 111 -0.26 -6.00 3.75
N VAL A 112 -0.96 -5.16 4.50
CA VAL A 112 -0.85 -3.70 4.48
C VAL A 112 -0.16 -3.26 5.77
N TYR A 113 0.92 -2.50 5.63
CA TYR A 113 1.77 -2.11 6.74
C TYR A 113 1.37 -0.74 7.29
N VAL A 114 1.26 -0.65 8.61
CA VAL A 114 0.98 0.59 9.36
C VAL A 114 2.18 0.96 10.22
N ASP A 115 2.19 2.14 10.83
CA ASP A 115 3.32 2.54 11.68
C ASP A 115 3.39 1.74 13.00
N GLY A 116 2.26 1.20 13.45
CA GLY A 116 2.12 0.41 14.67
C GLY A 116 1.95 1.24 15.96
N LEU A 117 1.62 2.52 15.85
CA LEU A 117 1.36 3.44 16.97
C LEU A 117 -0.14 3.64 17.19
N ASP A 118 -0.89 3.77 16.12
CA ASP A 118 -2.32 4.05 16.12
C ASP A 118 -3.17 2.77 16.13
N PRO A 119 -4.45 2.85 16.54
CA PRO A 119 -5.33 1.68 16.62
C PRO A 119 -5.88 1.26 15.25
N ASP A 120 -5.05 1.23 14.21
CA ASP A 120 -5.48 1.01 12.81
C ASP A 120 -6.29 -0.27 12.61
N GLU A 121 -5.91 -1.37 13.27
CA GLU A 121 -6.63 -2.65 13.20
C GLU A 121 -8.07 -2.51 13.72
N ILE A 122 -8.25 -1.79 14.84
CA ILE A 122 -9.57 -1.51 15.42
C ILE A 122 -10.39 -0.61 14.48
N LEU A 123 -9.76 0.39 13.88
CA LEU A 123 -10.42 1.34 12.98
C LEU A 123 -10.86 0.66 11.66
N ILE A 124 -10.04 -0.23 11.10
CA ILE A 124 -10.42 -1.07 9.95
C ILE A 124 -11.58 -1.99 10.32
N ASP A 125 -11.53 -2.64 11.49
CA ASP A 125 -12.63 -3.47 11.97
C ASP A 125 -13.94 -2.69 12.10
N LEU A 126 -13.89 -1.44 12.58
CA LEU A 126 -15.06 -0.55 12.65
C LEU A 126 -15.64 -0.27 11.27
N ILE A 127 -14.80 0.13 10.30
CA ILE A 127 -15.20 0.43 8.92
C ILE A 127 -15.91 -0.77 8.29
N PHE A 128 -15.28 -1.96 8.32
CA PHE A 128 -15.81 -3.15 7.66
C PHE A 128 -17.01 -3.75 8.39
N SER A 129 -17.06 -3.65 9.72
CA SER A 129 -18.22 -4.08 10.52
C SER A 129 -19.46 -3.24 10.20
N ALA A 130 -19.33 -1.92 10.03
CA ALA A 130 -20.45 -1.04 9.69
C ALA A 130 -21.12 -1.43 8.36
N VAL A 131 -20.31 -1.83 7.36
CA VAL A 131 -20.80 -2.27 6.05
C VAL A 131 -21.03 -3.79 5.96
N ARG A 132 -20.86 -4.52 7.06
CA ARG A 132 -21.04 -5.99 7.18
C ARG A 132 -20.22 -6.78 6.17
N GLN A 133 -18.96 -6.39 6.00
CA GLN A 133 -17.98 -7.07 5.15
C GLN A 133 -16.75 -7.44 5.99
N GLU A 134 -15.87 -8.26 5.43
CA GLU A 134 -14.54 -8.52 5.99
C GLU A 134 -13.53 -7.61 5.28
N ALA A 135 -12.45 -7.24 5.96
CA ALA A 135 -11.36 -6.53 5.32
C ALA A 135 -10.71 -7.43 4.25
N PRO A 136 -10.35 -6.90 3.07
CA PRO A 136 -9.73 -7.68 2.00
C PRO A 136 -8.22 -7.88 2.18
N PHE A 137 -7.66 -7.39 3.30
CA PHE A 137 -6.23 -7.42 3.62
C PHE A 137 -6.02 -7.67 5.11
N GLU A 138 -4.78 -8.00 5.45
CA GLU A 138 -4.30 -8.10 6.82
C GLU A 138 -3.48 -6.86 7.17
N ILE A 139 -3.58 -6.36 8.41
CA ILE A 139 -2.72 -5.28 8.91
C ILE A 139 -1.50 -5.87 9.61
N ALA A 140 -0.32 -5.28 9.40
CA ALA A 140 0.88 -5.57 10.18
C ALA A 140 1.65 -4.27 10.48
N PRO A 141 2.38 -4.17 11.60
CA PRO A 141 3.22 -3.01 11.86
C PRO A 141 4.44 -3.02 10.93
N ILE A 142 4.98 -1.84 10.61
CA ILE A 142 6.16 -1.65 9.76
C ILE A 142 7.39 -2.42 10.27
N SER A 143 7.47 -2.69 11.58
CA SER A 143 8.53 -3.50 12.19
C SER A 143 8.55 -4.96 11.72
N GLU A 144 7.46 -5.49 11.17
CA GLU A 144 7.44 -6.81 10.52
C GLU A 144 8.04 -6.77 9.11
N LEU A 145 7.96 -5.64 8.42
CA LEU A 145 8.60 -5.42 7.12
C LEU A 145 10.09 -5.09 7.28
N ILE A 146 10.41 -4.12 8.14
CA ILE A 146 11.76 -3.60 8.35
C ILE A 146 12.34 -4.20 9.62
N THR A 147 12.88 -5.41 9.51
CA THR A 147 13.39 -6.17 10.66
C THR A 147 14.80 -5.74 11.11
N GLY A 148 15.46 -4.85 10.36
CA GLY A 148 16.81 -4.36 10.67
C GLY A 148 16.86 -3.34 11.81
N LEU A 149 15.72 -2.73 12.12
CA LEU A 149 15.55 -1.72 13.15
C LEU A 149 14.48 -2.19 14.16
N ASN A 150 14.56 -1.70 15.39
CA ASN A 150 13.49 -1.92 16.37
C ASN A 150 12.41 -0.83 16.21
N SER A 151 11.24 -1.04 16.83
CA SER A 151 10.10 -0.13 16.69
C SER A 151 10.40 1.32 17.10
N GLU A 152 11.17 1.52 18.18
CA GLU A 152 11.56 2.87 18.63
C GLU A 152 12.45 3.59 17.59
N ALA A 153 13.42 2.88 17.00
CA ALA A 153 14.28 3.45 15.97
C ALA A 153 13.51 3.73 14.66
N LEU A 154 12.53 2.90 14.32
CA LEU A 154 11.64 3.12 13.17
C LEU A 154 10.79 4.36 13.38
N GLU A 155 10.17 4.51 14.56
CA GLU A 155 9.38 5.68 14.93
C GLU A 155 10.23 6.96 14.92
N ASP A 156 11.42 6.93 15.54
CA ASP A 156 12.34 8.07 15.54
C ASP A 156 12.74 8.47 14.13
N ARG A 157 13.03 7.48 13.26
CA ARG A 157 13.38 7.75 11.87
C ARG A 157 12.19 8.32 11.09
N ARG A 158 11.00 7.76 11.27
CA ARG A 158 9.75 8.23 10.65
C ARG A 158 9.45 9.68 11.04
N ARG A 159 9.59 10.02 12.33
CA ARG A 159 9.45 11.41 12.83
C ARG A 159 10.44 12.37 12.19
N GLN A 160 11.70 11.93 12.04
CA GLN A 160 12.71 12.74 11.36
C GLN A 160 12.36 12.96 9.89
N LEU A 161 11.86 11.95 9.18
CA LEU A 161 11.42 12.06 7.79
C LEU A 161 10.25 13.04 7.62
N LEU A 162 9.24 12.96 8.50
CA LEU A 162 8.14 13.92 8.53
C LEU A 162 8.66 15.36 8.70
N PHE A 163 9.59 15.57 9.64
CA PHE A 163 10.19 16.88 9.88
C PHE A 163 11.01 17.38 8.68
N ASP A 164 11.88 16.52 8.13
CA ASP A 164 12.79 16.88 7.03
C ASP A 164 12.04 17.29 5.77
N GLU A 165 10.91 16.62 5.49
CA GLU A 165 10.04 16.89 4.35
C GLU A 165 8.98 17.98 4.64
N GLY A 166 8.90 18.48 5.87
CA GLY A 166 7.93 19.51 6.27
C GLY A 166 6.48 19.04 6.24
N LEU A 167 6.25 17.77 6.57
CA LEU A 167 4.95 17.10 6.51
C LEU A 167 4.18 17.29 7.82
N GLU A 168 2.88 17.56 7.72
CA GLU A 168 1.97 17.64 8.85
C GLU A 168 1.61 16.23 9.33
N PRO A 169 1.93 15.82 10.57
CA PRO A 169 1.68 14.46 11.02
C PRO A 169 0.21 14.09 11.22
N GLN A 170 -0.72 15.06 11.27
CA GLN A 170 -2.17 14.83 11.38
C GLN A 170 -2.87 14.75 10.01
N LEU A 171 -2.15 14.33 8.97
CA LEU A 171 -2.70 14.07 7.64
C LEU A 171 -2.31 12.65 7.25
N PRO A 172 -3.26 11.77 6.89
CA PRO A 172 -2.95 10.36 6.74
C PRO A 172 -2.05 10.11 5.52
N GLU A 173 -2.18 10.91 4.45
CA GLU A 173 -1.27 10.81 3.31
C GLU A 173 0.20 11.09 3.68
N ASN A 174 0.45 11.90 4.71
CA ASN A 174 1.80 12.17 5.19
C ASN A 174 2.32 11.00 6.04
N GLY A 175 1.44 10.35 6.82
CA GLY A 175 1.73 9.09 7.49
C GLY A 175 2.18 8.02 6.49
N VAL A 176 1.37 7.75 5.47
CA VAL A 176 1.68 6.81 4.37
C VAL A 176 2.96 7.21 3.62
N TYR A 177 3.12 8.48 3.28
CA TYR A 177 4.31 8.95 2.58
C TYR A 177 5.58 8.75 3.40
N SER A 178 5.53 9.00 4.72
CA SER A 178 6.66 8.74 5.62
C SER A 178 7.07 7.26 5.67
N LEU A 179 6.10 6.34 5.59
CA LEU A 179 6.35 4.90 5.51
C LEU A 179 6.97 4.50 4.16
N LEU A 180 6.51 5.10 3.05
CA LEU A 180 7.13 4.93 1.74
C LEU A 180 8.59 5.41 1.74
N LEU A 181 8.87 6.57 2.33
CA LEU A 181 10.24 7.09 2.46
C LEU A 181 11.12 6.13 3.29
N LEU A 182 10.62 5.65 4.41
CA LEU A 182 11.34 4.71 5.28
C LEU A 182 11.64 3.39 4.55
N ALA A 183 10.65 2.85 3.83
CA ALA A 183 10.83 1.66 3.00
C ALA A 183 11.87 1.88 1.89
N ARG A 184 11.92 3.08 1.29
CA ARG A 184 12.93 3.44 0.27
C ARG A 184 14.33 3.44 0.87
N GLU A 185 14.51 4.02 2.04
CA GLU A 185 15.82 4.06 2.73
C GLU A 185 16.36 2.66 3.04
N GLU A 186 15.46 1.71 3.32
CA GLU A 186 15.78 0.31 3.61
C GLU A 186 15.84 -0.56 2.35
N GLY A 187 15.72 0.04 1.15
CA GLY A 187 15.93 -0.63 -0.14
C GLY A 187 14.72 -1.41 -0.68
N TYR A 188 13.50 -1.11 -0.20
CA TYR A 188 12.26 -1.71 -0.70
C TYR A 188 11.66 -0.99 -1.91
N LEU A 189 12.16 0.20 -2.28
CA LEU A 189 11.83 0.91 -3.51
C LEU A 189 13.09 0.99 -4.39
N GLU A 190 13.03 0.51 -5.64
CA GLU A 190 14.09 0.74 -6.64
C GLU A 190 14.00 2.19 -7.18
N ASP A 191 15.15 2.81 -7.48
CA ASP A 191 15.28 4.19 -7.99
C ASP A 191 14.75 4.40 -9.43
#